data_AF-A0A3D1EQ82-F1
#
_entry.id   AF-A0A3D1EQ82-F1
#
_cell.length_a   1.000
_cell.length_b   1.000
_cell.length_c   1.000
_cell.angle_alpha   90.00
_cell.angle_beta   90.00
_cell.angle_gamma   90.00
#
_symmetry.space_group_name_H-M   'P 1'
#
loop_
_entity.id
_entity.type
_entity.pdbx_description
1 polymer ?
#
loop_
_entity_poly.entity_id
_entity_poly.type
_entity_poly.pdbx_seq_one_letter_code
_entity_poly.pdbx_strand_id
1 'polypeptide(L)'
;GDPQHHGGLTTPHYAGRLRFHPQQFNIGTISVMLPLMIRIMDTSRRRMPSLLFMLALLLPTAEAQAERGRPVIDDALGFKRLLSDQGTLLRGVSLSWDGGDPYGSQAKFMPSQASLDALAQEYGYNTVHLYLEGDSSGNTDPVGYNAADCDILVERCAKANLYLIITIGCNGENGAIHSMDFILDFWRFYGPRYKDRTHVLFESKNEPVHFTAAHWVPKDWEDQMLMYETIRAAAPDTMVLLLSYMGFRYEGAVSDAVRYLTTRGVDWSNAAVAWHGYETRQGIEACLTLLRDTPDFPASLCTEFWPGDTVPDPSIEDDESYNAAFESHHTGWLQFQWLAANDAELPGLAYRLERAGVVWTPDHPECRRPASGSPKIPKDGSVVAIFDRGRQAFVSAPGGGDLRADRKTFTAQSDEQFTVRHVRPGVVAFQAENGWYVSAACATDALTPVSPTVGPRESFEWIELPSGDVVLRSVGGGGHLVQSAIQTLGGELVKEVMMAWAGQRTI
;
A
#
# COMPACT_ATOMS: atom_id res chain seq x y z
N GLY A 1 -15.02 35.69 40.80
CA GLY A 1 -13.85 35.37 41.62
C GLY A 1 -12.94 34.55 40.76
N ASP A 2 -11.80 35.13 40.40
CA ASP A 2 -10.63 34.44 39.83
C ASP A 2 -10.14 33.36 40.82
N PRO A 3 -9.44 32.31 40.37
CA PRO A 3 -7.98 32.46 40.41
C PRO A 3 -7.20 31.84 39.23
N GLN A 4 -6.14 32.57 38.89
CA GLN A 4 -4.98 32.19 38.10
C GLN A 4 -4.14 31.08 38.76
N HIS A 5 -3.46 30.26 37.94
CA HIS A 5 -1.99 30.13 38.04
C HIS A 5 -1.33 29.52 36.80
N HIS A 6 -0.13 30.03 36.55
CA HIS A 6 0.81 29.84 35.45
C HIS A 6 1.44 28.43 35.33
N GLY A 7 1.90 28.11 34.13
CA GLY A 7 2.95 27.12 33.88
C GLY A 7 3.33 27.03 32.41
N GLY A 8 4.42 27.71 32.02
CA GLY A 8 4.95 27.67 30.66
C GLY A 8 5.51 26.29 30.30
N LEU A 9 5.34 25.90 29.03
CA LEU A 9 5.98 24.73 28.46
C LEU A 9 6.73 25.14 27.18
N THR A 10 8.02 24.93 27.28
CA THR A 10 9.04 24.98 26.25
C THR A 10 8.68 24.10 25.06
N THR A 11 8.83 24.66 23.86
CA THR A 11 8.82 23.96 22.57
C THR A 11 9.90 22.87 22.52
N PRO A 12 9.57 21.60 22.22
CA PRO A 12 10.55 20.62 21.78
C PRO A 12 10.79 20.75 20.28
N HIS A 13 12.04 20.64 19.92
CA HIS A 13 12.57 20.71 18.56
C HIS A 13 12.23 19.45 17.73
N TYR A 14 12.08 19.71 16.43
CA TYR A 14 11.76 18.84 15.30
C TYR A 14 12.65 17.59 15.12
N ALA A 15 12.05 16.47 14.73
CA ALA A 15 12.65 15.21 14.22
C ALA A 15 12.12 14.93 12.78
N GLY A 16 12.61 13.97 11.99
CA GLY A 16 13.93 13.40 11.77
C GLY A 16 13.93 12.77 10.35
N ARG A 17 14.80 13.23 9.44
CA ARG A 17 14.69 13.09 7.97
C ARG A 17 16.06 12.67 7.35
N LEU A 18 16.31 11.44 6.88
CA LEU A 18 17.67 11.03 6.41
C LEU A 18 18.04 11.58 5.02
N ARG A 19 19.16 12.27 4.82
CA ARG A 19 19.58 12.78 3.49
C ARG A 19 20.81 12.07 2.94
N PHE A 20 20.82 11.77 1.63
CA PHE A 20 22.00 11.25 0.92
C PHE A 20 22.68 12.36 0.08
N HIS A 21 24.01 12.43 0.11
CA HIS A 21 24.80 13.41 -0.63
C HIS A 21 25.56 12.77 -1.80
N PRO A 22 25.22 13.09 -3.07
CA PRO A 22 26.11 12.86 -4.20
C PRO A 22 27.03 14.08 -4.42
N GLN A 23 28.32 13.84 -4.63
CA GLN A 23 29.27 14.87 -5.06
C GLN A 23 29.07 15.19 -6.56
N GLN A 24 29.05 16.49 -6.93
CA GLN A 24 29.71 16.97 -8.16
C GLN A 24 29.86 18.50 -8.25
N PHE A 25 30.91 18.89 -8.98
CA PHE A 25 31.55 20.21 -9.09
C PHE A 25 30.72 21.27 -9.82
N ASN A 26 31.03 22.54 -9.51
CA ASN A 26 30.37 23.75 -9.98
C ASN A 26 31.24 24.50 -11.03
N ILE A 27 30.59 25.25 -11.93
CA ILE A 27 31.00 26.40 -12.81
C ILE A 27 30.01 26.33 -14.00
N GLY A 28 29.28 27.34 -14.47
CA GLY A 28 29.11 28.75 -14.16
C GLY A 28 28.10 29.35 -15.16
N THR A 29 27.12 30.09 -14.62
CA THR A 29 26.48 31.36 -15.05
C THR A 29 26.16 31.75 -16.52
N ILE A 30 24.99 32.42 -16.65
CA ILE A 30 24.51 33.45 -17.64
C ILE A 30 23.68 32.91 -18.84
N SER A 31 22.60 33.51 -19.37
CA SER A 31 21.54 34.46 -18.96
C SER A 31 20.67 34.77 -20.21
N VAL A 32 19.39 35.14 -19.99
CA VAL A 32 18.53 36.06 -20.81
C VAL A 32 17.76 35.59 -22.09
N MET A 33 16.41 35.60 -21.94
CA MET A 33 15.28 36.16 -22.74
C MET A 33 15.15 36.09 -24.28
N LEU A 34 14.03 35.47 -24.72
CA LEU A 34 12.80 36.02 -25.37
C LEU A 34 12.88 36.79 -26.74
N PRO A 35 11.75 37.07 -27.47
CA PRO A 35 11.20 36.29 -28.60
C PRO A 35 10.87 37.18 -29.86
N LEU A 36 9.91 36.75 -30.70
CA LEU A 36 9.03 37.52 -31.64
C LEU A 36 9.38 37.37 -33.15
N MET A 37 8.61 36.67 -34.00
CA MET A 37 7.28 36.88 -34.63
C MET A 37 7.26 37.76 -35.91
N ILE A 38 6.52 37.28 -36.93
CA ILE A 38 5.83 37.98 -38.05
C ILE A 38 6.75 38.41 -39.22
N ARG A 39 6.44 38.37 -40.52
CA ARG A 39 5.41 37.88 -41.50
C ARG A 39 5.67 38.78 -42.73
N ILE A 40 5.55 38.30 -43.98
CA ILE A 40 5.08 39.07 -45.19
C ILE A 40 5.10 38.16 -46.43
N MET A 41 4.00 38.23 -47.19
CA MET A 41 3.69 37.62 -48.51
C MET A 41 4.47 38.40 -49.63
N ASP A 42 4.62 38.04 -50.90
CA ASP A 42 3.72 37.40 -51.86
C ASP A 42 4.42 37.15 -53.23
N THR A 43 3.87 36.22 -54.01
CA THR A 43 3.90 36.04 -55.48
C THR A 43 5.21 35.88 -56.28
N SER A 44 5.38 34.70 -56.91
CA SER A 44 5.22 34.56 -58.38
C SER A 44 5.26 33.10 -58.85
N ARG A 45 4.39 32.81 -59.83
CA ARG A 45 4.06 31.50 -60.40
C ARG A 45 5.18 30.92 -61.26
N ARG A 46 5.46 29.61 -61.14
CA ARG A 46 5.87 28.71 -62.25
C ARG A 46 5.61 27.24 -61.88
N ARG A 47 5.36 26.43 -62.90
CA ARG A 47 4.59 25.17 -62.91
C ARG A 47 5.43 23.91 -62.60
N MET A 48 4.77 22.94 -61.93
CA MET A 48 4.99 21.47 -61.87
C MET A 48 6.27 20.94 -61.17
N PRO A 49 6.28 19.70 -60.62
CA PRO A 49 5.21 18.69 -60.48
C PRO A 49 4.94 18.29 -59.01
N SER A 50 3.88 17.52 -58.82
CA SER A 50 3.41 16.91 -57.57
C SER A 50 4.53 16.24 -56.76
N LEU A 51 4.96 16.89 -55.69
CA LEU A 51 5.67 16.27 -54.58
C LEU A 51 4.72 16.33 -53.38
N LEU A 52 3.88 15.30 -53.26
CA LEU A 52 3.21 14.97 -52.01
C LEU A 52 4.30 14.57 -51.01
N PHE A 53 4.97 15.56 -50.42
CA PHE A 53 5.67 15.33 -49.17
C PHE A 53 4.57 15.12 -48.14
N MET A 54 4.37 13.85 -47.78
CA MET A 54 3.74 13.46 -46.53
C MET A 54 4.39 14.29 -45.42
N LEU A 55 3.71 15.36 -45.02
CA LEU A 55 3.81 15.89 -43.68
C LEU A 55 3.18 14.80 -42.80
N ALA A 56 3.96 13.76 -42.51
CA ALA A 56 3.64 12.83 -41.45
C ALA A 56 3.54 13.69 -40.20
N LEU A 57 2.29 13.97 -39.83
CA LEU A 57 1.90 14.38 -38.50
C LEU A 57 2.57 13.40 -37.54
N LEU A 58 3.75 13.76 -37.04
CA LEU A 58 4.26 13.32 -35.76
C LEU A 58 3.34 13.95 -34.70
N LEU A 59 2.08 13.52 -34.71
CA LEU A 59 1.30 13.50 -33.50
C LEU A 59 2.08 12.54 -32.60
N PRO A 60 2.44 12.92 -31.37
CA PRO A 60 2.82 11.92 -30.40
C PRO A 60 1.64 10.96 -30.37
N THR A 61 1.85 9.72 -30.81
CA THR A 61 1.02 8.63 -30.35
C THR A 61 1.19 8.69 -28.85
N ALA A 62 0.22 9.27 -28.14
CA ALA A 62 0.08 9.03 -26.72
C ALA A 62 0.09 7.51 -26.63
N GLU A 63 1.19 6.94 -26.12
CA GLU A 63 1.19 5.53 -25.76
C GLU A 63 -0.03 5.39 -24.87
N ALA A 64 -1.02 4.60 -25.32
CA ALA A 64 -2.14 4.27 -24.47
C ALA A 64 -1.50 3.67 -23.23
N GLN A 65 -1.60 4.39 -22.11
CA GLN A 65 -1.07 3.90 -20.85
C GLN A 65 -1.75 2.56 -20.61
N ALA A 66 -0.96 1.49 -20.64
CA ALA A 66 -1.48 0.15 -20.52
C ALA A 66 -2.21 0.04 -19.17
N GLU A 67 -3.36 -0.63 -19.17
CA GLU A 67 -4.06 -0.96 -17.92
C GLU A 67 -3.10 -1.73 -17.00
N ARG A 68 -3.29 -1.61 -15.68
CA ARG A 68 -2.45 -2.34 -14.71
C ARG A 68 -2.43 -3.83 -15.04
N GLY A 69 -1.27 -4.47 -14.91
CA GLY A 69 -1.19 -5.92 -14.92
C GLY A 69 -2.00 -6.53 -13.77
N ARG A 70 -2.28 -7.84 -13.84
CA ARG A 70 -2.98 -8.54 -12.75
C ARG A 70 -2.19 -8.43 -11.45
N PRO A 71 -2.87 -8.28 -10.30
CA PRO A 71 -2.19 -8.44 -9.01
C PRO A 71 -1.66 -9.87 -8.89
N VAL A 72 -0.62 -10.05 -8.09
CA VAL A 72 0.13 -11.30 -7.99
C VAL A 72 0.20 -11.79 -6.55
N ILE A 73 0.22 -13.11 -6.39
CA ILE A 73 0.62 -13.74 -5.13
C ILE A 73 2.13 -13.93 -5.16
N ASP A 74 2.83 -13.26 -4.26
CA ASP A 74 4.28 -13.38 -4.08
C ASP A 74 4.58 -14.16 -2.79
N ASP A 75 5.42 -15.18 -2.89
CA ASP A 75 5.86 -16.02 -1.78
C ASP A 75 7.37 -15.94 -1.50
N ALA A 76 8.06 -14.93 -2.06
CA ALA A 76 9.51 -14.81 -2.01
C ALA A 76 10.07 -14.61 -0.57
N LEU A 77 9.20 -14.27 0.39
CA LEU A 77 9.54 -14.17 1.82
C LEU A 77 9.26 -15.45 2.62
N GLY A 78 8.85 -16.54 1.96
CA GLY A 78 8.45 -17.79 2.60
C GLY A 78 6.98 -17.84 3.03
N PHE A 79 6.20 -16.81 2.70
CA PHE A 79 4.76 -16.73 2.94
C PHE A 79 4.09 -15.90 1.84
N LYS A 80 2.80 -16.17 1.56
CA LYS A 80 2.07 -15.56 0.45
C LYS A 80 1.64 -14.13 0.78
N ARG A 81 1.82 -13.22 -0.18
CA ARG A 81 1.46 -11.81 -0.11
C ARG A 81 0.73 -11.40 -1.38
N LEU A 82 -0.31 -10.58 -1.26
CA LEU A 82 -1.02 -10.02 -2.41
C LEU A 82 -0.40 -8.68 -2.79
N LEU A 83 0.25 -8.64 -3.96
CA LEU A 83 0.94 -7.47 -4.46
C LEU A 83 0.33 -6.98 -5.77
N SER A 84 0.59 -5.72 -6.09
CA SER A 84 0.40 -5.16 -7.42
C SER A 84 1.35 -5.80 -8.45
N ASP A 85 1.08 -5.53 -9.72
CA ASP A 85 1.97 -5.81 -10.86
C ASP A 85 3.35 -5.12 -10.75
N GLN A 86 3.50 -4.13 -9.86
CA GLN A 86 4.75 -3.43 -9.57
C GLN A 86 5.41 -3.90 -8.26
N GLY A 87 4.85 -4.91 -7.59
CA GLY A 87 5.42 -5.50 -6.38
C GLY A 87 5.22 -4.66 -5.11
N THR A 88 4.16 -3.84 -5.06
CA THR A 88 3.74 -3.03 -3.90
C THR A 88 2.43 -3.55 -3.33
N LEU A 89 2.12 -3.24 -2.05
CA LEU A 89 0.82 -3.59 -1.47
C LEU A 89 -0.33 -2.79 -2.13
N LEU A 90 -1.52 -3.38 -2.18
CA LEU A 90 -2.74 -2.70 -2.58
C LEU A 90 -3.22 -1.76 -1.47
N ARG A 91 -3.37 -0.48 -1.78
CA ARG A 91 -3.75 0.59 -0.84
C ARG A 91 -4.80 1.49 -1.47
N GLY A 92 -5.86 1.78 -0.74
CA GLY A 92 -6.99 2.47 -1.34
C GLY A 92 -8.06 2.98 -0.39
N VAL A 93 -9.12 3.46 -1.02
CA VAL A 93 -10.34 3.98 -0.40
C VAL A 93 -11.57 3.36 -1.07
N SER A 94 -12.75 3.67 -0.57
CA SER A 94 -13.99 2.97 -0.91
C SER A 94 -14.99 3.83 -1.71
N LEU A 95 -15.90 3.17 -2.42
CA LEU A 95 -17.08 3.71 -3.11
C LEU A 95 -18.28 2.84 -2.71
N SER A 96 -19.38 3.44 -2.28
CA SER A 96 -20.64 2.73 -2.03
C SER A 96 -21.69 3.14 -3.06
N TRP A 97 -22.09 2.17 -3.89
CA TRP A 97 -23.17 2.27 -4.87
C TRP A 97 -24.27 1.23 -4.61
N ASP A 98 -24.11 0.44 -3.55
CA ASP A 98 -25.04 -0.60 -3.14
C ASP A 98 -26.40 -0.04 -2.69
N GLY A 99 -26.45 1.21 -2.24
CA GLY A 99 -27.67 1.92 -1.86
C GLY A 99 -27.68 2.46 -0.43
N GLY A 100 -26.62 2.20 0.35
CA GLY A 100 -26.48 2.68 1.73
C GLY A 100 -27.28 1.88 2.76
N ASP A 101 -27.18 2.31 4.02
CA ASP A 101 -27.87 1.76 5.19
C ASP A 101 -28.97 2.74 5.67
N PRO A 102 -30.27 2.40 5.59
CA PRO A 102 -30.85 1.25 4.88
C PRO A 102 -30.80 1.43 3.35
N TYR A 103 -31.10 0.38 2.58
CA TYR A 103 -31.15 0.45 1.12
C TYR A 103 -31.98 1.65 0.60
N GLY A 104 -31.39 2.42 -0.32
CA GLY A 104 -31.96 3.64 -0.90
C GLY A 104 -31.70 4.91 -0.08
N SER A 105 -30.99 4.83 1.06
CA SER A 105 -30.67 5.99 1.90
C SER A 105 -29.54 6.85 1.36
N GLN A 106 -28.65 6.28 0.54
CA GLN A 106 -27.49 6.98 0.00
C GLN A 106 -27.57 7.13 -1.52
N ALA A 107 -27.23 8.34 -1.98
CA ALA A 107 -27.09 8.60 -3.40
C ALA A 107 -25.78 8.01 -3.94
N LYS A 108 -25.84 7.48 -5.17
CA LYS A 108 -24.66 7.06 -5.90
C LYS A 108 -23.85 8.26 -6.38
N PHE A 109 -22.55 8.30 -6.06
CA PHE A 109 -21.61 9.31 -6.56
C PHE A 109 -20.55 8.66 -7.44
N MET A 110 -20.50 9.07 -8.70
CA MET A 110 -19.48 8.65 -9.66
C MET A 110 -18.25 9.57 -9.56
N PRO A 111 -17.06 9.08 -9.21
CA PRO A 111 -15.86 9.90 -9.16
C PRO A 111 -15.49 10.42 -10.55
N SER A 112 -15.05 11.68 -10.61
CA SER A 112 -14.48 12.23 -11.85
C SER A 112 -13.15 11.56 -12.19
N GLN A 113 -12.69 11.66 -13.44
CA GLN A 113 -11.35 11.20 -13.79
C GLN A 113 -10.28 11.91 -12.94
N ALA A 114 -10.42 13.22 -12.72
CA ALA A 114 -9.49 14.00 -11.91
C ALA A 114 -9.43 13.53 -10.45
N SER A 115 -10.56 13.11 -9.86
CA SER A 115 -10.58 12.54 -8.50
C SER A 115 -9.79 11.22 -8.44
N LEU A 116 -9.90 10.37 -9.45
CA LEU A 116 -9.17 9.11 -9.55
C LEU A 116 -7.68 9.34 -9.82
N ASP A 117 -7.35 10.27 -10.72
CA ASP A 117 -5.95 10.65 -10.98
C ASP A 117 -5.30 11.20 -9.70
N ALA A 118 -6.03 12.00 -8.90
CA ALA A 118 -5.55 12.52 -7.62
C ALA A 118 -5.27 11.41 -6.60
N LEU A 119 -6.08 10.34 -6.53
CA LEU A 119 -5.77 9.19 -5.67
C LEU A 119 -4.39 8.59 -5.96
N ALA A 120 -4.07 8.41 -7.24
CA ALA A 120 -2.79 7.86 -7.67
C ALA A 120 -1.64 8.86 -7.51
N GLN A 121 -1.84 10.10 -7.95
CA GLN A 121 -0.77 11.09 -8.11
C GLN A 121 -0.51 11.92 -6.85
N GLU A 122 -1.55 12.20 -6.06
CA GLU A 122 -1.44 13.09 -4.90
C GLU A 122 -1.43 12.35 -3.57
N TYR A 123 -2.13 11.22 -3.49
CA TYR A 123 -2.29 10.46 -2.24
C TYR A 123 -1.54 9.12 -2.24
N GLY A 124 -1.02 8.71 -3.40
CA GLY A 124 -0.19 7.52 -3.54
C GLY A 124 -0.95 6.20 -3.41
N TYR A 125 -2.27 6.22 -3.53
CA TYR A 125 -3.11 5.03 -3.57
C TYR A 125 -3.03 4.35 -4.94
N ASN A 126 -3.26 3.05 -4.97
CA ASN A 126 -3.26 2.28 -6.22
C ASN A 126 -4.53 1.44 -6.42
N THR A 127 -5.51 1.52 -5.51
CA THR A 127 -6.70 0.67 -5.52
C THR A 127 -7.95 1.45 -5.11
N VAL A 128 -9.09 1.11 -5.69
CA VAL A 128 -10.43 1.54 -5.26
C VAL A 128 -11.26 0.31 -4.92
N HIS A 129 -12.00 0.36 -3.83
CA HIS A 129 -12.94 -0.69 -3.42
C HIS A 129 -14.38 -0.24 -3.68
N LEU A 130 -15.18 -1.07 -4.33
CA LEU A 130 -16.53 -0.73 -4.79
C LEU A 130 -17.56 -1.74 -4.28
N TYR A 131 -18.42 -1.28 -3.38
CA TYR A 131 -19.70 -1.94 -3.07
C TYR A 131 -20.66 -1.64 -4.22
N LEU A 132 -20.73 -2.54 -5.21
CA LEU A 132 -21.34 -2.27 -6.50
C LEU A 132 -22.87 -2.36 -6.45
N GLU A 133 -23.40 -3.45 -5.90
CA GLU A 133 -24.83 -3.70 -5.68
C GLU A 133 -24.98 -4.36 -4.31
N GLY A 134 -26.15 -4.28 -3.69
CA GLY A 134 -26.34 -4.78 -2.32
C GLY A 134 -27.20 -6.03 -2.22
N ASP A 135 -26.79 -6.98 -1.37
CA ASP A 135 -27.62 -8.12 -0.95
C ASP A 135 -28.28 -7.79 0.40
N SER A 136 -29.56 -7.42 0.38
CA SER A 136 -30.34 -7.05 1.56
C SER A 136 -31.81 -7.41 1.41
N SER A 137 -32.55 -7.41 2.51
CA SER A 137 -34.00 -7.66 2.49
C SER A 137 -34.79 -6.54 1.81
N GLY A 138 -34.23 -5.33 1.78
CA GLY A 138 -34.84 -4.13 1.20
C GLY A 138 -34.52 -3.89 -0.28
N ASN A 139 -33.47 -4.51 -0.82
CA ASN A 139 -33.09 -4.31 -2.22
C ASN A 139 -34.02 -5.09 -3.17
N THR A 140 -34.69 -4.36 -4.07
CA THR A 140 -35.56 -4.93 -5.10
C THR A 140 -35.01 -4.77 -6.52
N ASP A 141 -33.84 -4.15 -6.68
CA ASP A 141 -33.23 -3.95 -7.98
C ASP A 141 -32.74 -5.28 -8.57
N PRO A 142 -32.87 -5.48 -9.90
CA PRO A 142 -32.29 -6.64 -10.55
C PRO A 142 -30.76 -6.53 -10.58
N VAL A 143 -30.08 -7.69 -10.54
CA VAL A 143 -28.64 -7.79 -10.82
C VAL A 143 -28.30 -7.04 -12.12
N GLY A 144 -27.23 -6.25 -12.08
CA GLY A 144 -26.72 -5.55 -13.27
C GLY A 144 -27.30 -4.15 -13.47
N TYR A 145 -28.14 -3.65 -12.56
CA TYR A 145 -28.70 -2.30 -12.68
C TYR A 145 -27.62 -1.20 -12.66
N ASN A 146 -26.45 -1.46 -12.05
CA ASN A 146 -25.30 -0.56 -12.02
C ASN A 146 -24.27 -0.82 -13.14
N ALA A 147 -24.54 -1.72 -14.09
CA ALA A 147 -23.53 -2.19 -15.04
C ALA A 147 -22.93 -1.09 -15.92
N ALA A 148 -23.78 -0.22 -16.47
CA ALA A 148 -23.34 0.86 -17.37
C ALA A 148 -22.44 1.88 -16.65
N ASP A 149 -22.70 2.16 -15.38
CA ASP A 149 -21.84 3.03 -14.57
C ASP A 149 -20.55 2.31 -14.16
N CYS A 150 -20.63 1.03 -13.82
CA CYS A 150 -19.46 0.23 -13.50
C CYS A 150 -18.49 0.14 -14.69
N ASP A 151 -18.98 0.03 -15.93
CA ASP A 151 -18.14 0.12 -17.14
C ASP A 151 -17.32 1.42 -17.18
N ILE A 152 -17.98 2.55 -16.91
CA ILE A 152 -17.34 3.85 -16.93
C ILE A 152 -16.25 3.90 -15.85
N LEU A 153 -16.53 3.39 -14.66
CA LEU A 153 -15.55 3.38 -13.57
C LEU A 153 -14.37 2.44 -13.86
N VAL A 154 -14.62 1.25 -14.39
CA VAL A 154 -13.59 0.31 -14.83
C VAL A 154 -12.65 0.96 -15.84
N GLU A 155 -13.16 1.75 -16.78
CA GLU A 155 -12.35 2.52 -17.74
C GLU A 155 -11.60 3.70 -17.10
N ARG A 156 -12.20 4.38 -16.13
CA ARG A 156 -11.54 5.50 -15.44
C ARG A 156 -10.42 5.03 -14.52
N CYS A 157 -10.62 3.92 -13.80
CA CYS A 157 -9.58 3.28 -12.98
C CYS A 157 -8.40 2.82 -13.85
N ALA A 158 -8.67 2.22 -15.02
CA ALA A 158 -7.63 1.87 -15.99
C ALA A 158 -6.77 3.09 -16.37
N LYS A 159 -7.42 4.20 -16.75
CA LYS A 159 -6.74 5.46 -17.12
C LYS A 159 -5.96 6.09 -15.96
N ALA A 160 -6.48 5.98 -14.74
CA ALA A 160 -5.85 6.49 -13.53
C ALA A 160 -4.74 5.57 -12.99
N ASN A 161 -4.46 4.45 -13.65
CA ASN A 161 -3.48 3.45 -13.19
C ASN A 161 -3.85 2.82 -11.83
N LEU A 162 -5.15 2.62 -11.58
CA LEU A 162 -5.71 2.07 -10.34
C LEU A 162 -6.30 0.67 -10.56
N TYR A 163 -6.14 -0.19 -9.56
CA TYR A 163 -6.96 -1.38 -9.38
C TYR A 163 -8.38 -1.02 -8.95
N LEU A 164 -9.33 -1.89 -9.27
CA LEU A 164 -10.71 -1.82 -8.80
C LEU A 164 -11.11 -3.17 -8.21
N ILE A 165 -11.47 -3.19 -6.92
CA ILE A 165 -12.06 -4.34 -6.26
C ILE A 165 -13.57 -4.18 -6.34
N ILE A 166 -14.27 -5.11 -6.98
CA ILE A 166 -15.73 -5.14 -7.05
C ILE A 166 -16.23 -6.13 -6.01
N THR A 167 -17.21 -5.70 -5.21
CA THR A 167 -17.88 -6.55 -4.21
C THR A 167 -19.39 -6.33 -4.21
N ILE A 168 -20.10 -7.20 -3.52
CA ILE A 168 -21.52 -7.09 -3.21
C ILE A 168 -21.63 -6.49 -1.81
N GLY A 169 -22.27 -5.32 -1.67
CA GLY A 169 -22.55 -4.66 -0.40
C GLY A 169 -23.70 -5.31 0.37
N CYS A 170 -24.08 -4.73 1.51
CA CYS A 170 -25.09 -5.30 2.41
C CYS A 170 -26.24 -4.35 2.74
N ASN A 171 -26.19 -3.10 2.28
CA ASN A 171 -27.21 -2.09 2.58
C ASN A 171 -27.57 -1.91 4.07
N GLY A 172 -26.59 -2.07 4.96
CA GLY A 172 -26.80 -2.02 6.41
C GLY A 172 -27.18 -3.34 7.08
N GLU A 173 -27.48 -4.38 6.30
CA GLU A 173 -27.78 -5.73 6.80
C GLU A 173 -26.52 -6.61 6.80
N ASN A 174 -25.45 -6.09 7.42
CA ASN A 174 -24.16 -6.77 7.51
C ASN A 174 -24.28 -8.11 8.28
N GLY A 175 -23.39 -9.05 7.95
CA GLY A 175 -23.28 -10.33 8.64
C GLY A 175 -24.33 -11.38 8.25
N ALA A 176 -25.00 -11.20 7.11
CA ALA A 176 -25.97 -12.15 6.57
C ALA A 176 -25.84 -12.32 5.05
N ILE A 177 -26.25 -13.47 4.53
CA ILE A 177 -26.55 -13.64 3.11
C ILE A 177 -28.07 -13.67 2.97
N HIS A 178 -28.65 -12.66 2.31
CA HIS A 178 -30.10 -12.57 2.11
C HIS A 178 -30.55 -13.43 0.94
N SER A 179 -29.77 -13.44 -0.14
CA SER A 179 -30.06 -14.24 -1.32
C SER A 179 -28.79 -14.78 -1.95
N MET A 180 -28.54 -16.08 -1.73
CA MET A 180 -27.46 -16.76 -2.45
C MET A 180 -27.71 -16.71 -3.97
N ASP A 181 -28.96 -16.84 -4.42
CA ASP A 181 -29.29 -16.74 -5.85
C ASP A 181 -28.90 -15.39 -6.44
N PHE A 182 -29.16 -14.28 -5.72
CA PHE A 182 -28.71 -12.95 -6.13
C PHE A 182 -27.19 -12.88 -6.27
N ILE A 183 -26.45 -13.40 -5.27
CA ILE A 183 -24.99 -13.40 -5.27
C ILE A 183 -24.44 -14.18 -6.48
N LEU A 184 -24.98 -15.37 -6.75
CA LEU A 184 -24.50 -16.18 -7.87
C LEU A 184 -24.86 -15.55 -9.22
N ASP A 185 -26.05 -14.96 -9.34
CA ASP A 185 -26.45 -14.26 -10.56
C ASP A 185 -25.63 -12.98 -10.77
N PHE A 186 -25.27 -12.26 -9.70
CA PHE A 186 -24.32 -11.15 -9.74
C PHE A 186 -23.00 -11.58 -10.36
N TRP A 187 -22.40 -12.66 -9.87
CA TRP A 187 -21.11 -13.13 -10.40
C TRP A 187 -21.22 -13.74 -11.80
N ARG A 188 -22.33 -14.39 -12.16
CA ARG A 188 -22.59 -14.85 -13.53
C ARG A 188 -22.74 -13.69 -14.51
N PHE A 189 -23.25 -12.54 -14.05
CA PHE A 189 -23.40 -11.34 -14.87
C PHE A 189 -22.10 -10.53 -14.98
N TYR A 190 -21.50 -10.15 -13.84
CA TYR A 190 -20.32 -9.29 -13.81
C TYR A 190 -19.01 -10.02 -14.05
N GLY A 191 -18.92 -11.30 -13.69
CA GLY A 191 -17.73 -12.12 -13.88
C GLY A 191 -17.24 -12.14 -15.33
N PRO A 192 -18.08 -12.58 -16.30
CA PRO A 192 -17.67 -12.62 -17.71
C PRO A 192 -17.46 -11.22 -18.30
N ARG A 193 -18.10 -10.20 -17.73
CA ARG A 193 -18.02 -8.80 -18.18
C ARG A 193 -16.63 -8.20 -17.94
N TYR A 194 -16.01 -8.51 -16.80
CA TYR A 194 -14.72 -7.91 -16.40
C TYR A 194 -13.57 -8.91 -16.29
N LYS A 195 -13.76 -10.18 -16.65
CA LYS A 195 -12.70 -11.21 -16.59
C LYS A 195 -11.39 -10.82 -17.28
N ASP A 196 -11.46 -10.05 -18.37
CA ASP A 196 -10.31 -9.66 -19.18
C ASP A 196 -9.69 -8.32 -18.72
N ARG A 197 -10.29 -7.65 -17.74
CA ARG A 197 -9.79 -6.39 -17.16
C ARG A 197 -8.77 -6.73 -16.08
N THR A 198 -7.49 -6.61 -16.41
CA THR A 198 -6.40 -7.10 -15.55
C THR A 198 -6.28 -6.35 -14.23
N HIS A 199 -6.74 -5.11 -14.17
CA HIS A 199 -6.80 -4.30 -12.95
C HIS A 199 -8.06 -4.51 -12.10
N VAL A 200 -8.94 -5.44 -12.47
CA VAL A 200 -10.15 -5.74 -11.70
C VAL A 200 -9.96 -6.99 -10.84
N LEU A 201 -10.32 -6.89 -9.57
CA LEU A 201 -10.37 -7.97 -8.60
C LEU A 201 -11.82 -8.19 -8.16
N PHE A 202 -12.15 -9.42 -7.77
CA PHE A 202 -13.48 -9.75 -7.25
C PHE A 202 -13.40 -10.14 -5.78
N GLU A 203 -14.13 -9.44 -4.93
CA GLU A 203 -14.38 -9.85 -3.55
C GLU A 203 -15.75 -10.48 -3.47
N SER A 204 -15.81 -11.76 -3.06
CA SER A 204 -16.99 -12.61 -3.21
C SER A 204 -18.30 -12.03 -2.66
N LYS A 205 -18.28 -11.50 -1.43
CA LYS A 205 -19.40 -10.81 -0.80
C LYS A 205 -18.92 -10.10 0.47
N ASN A 206 -19.32 -8.85 0.68
CA ASN A 206 -19.00 -8.09 1.88
C ASN A 206 -19.62 -8.70 3.14
N GLU A 207 -18.87 -8.89 4.23
CA GLU A 207 -19.37 -9.32 5.56
C GLU A 207 -20.50 -10.38 5.51
N PRO A 208 -20.26 -11.58 4.98
CA PRO A 208 -21.29 -12.62 4.80
C PRO A 208 -21.83 -13.20 6.12
N VAL A 209 -21.03 -13.14 7.19
CA VAL A 209 -21.34 -13.75 8.49
C VAL A 209 -21.03 -12.75 9.60
N HIS A 210 -21.96 -12.65 10.53
CA HIS A 210 -21.91 -11.67 11.61
C HIS A 210 -20.79 -11.96 12.63
N PHE A 211 -20.28 -10.90 13.24
CA PHE A 211 -19.22 -10.91 14.25
C PHE A 211 -17.86 -11.34 13.72
N THR A 212 -17.36 -12.50 14.12
CA THR A 212 -15.95 -12.90 13.95
C THR A 212 -15.85 -14.29 13.34
N ALA A 213 -14.64 -14.69 12.92
CA ALA A 213 -14.40 -16.03 12.35
C ALA A 213 -14.91 -17.18 13.24
N ALA A 214 -14.93 -17.03 14.57
CA ALA A 214 -15.45 -18.03 15.50
C ALA A 214 -16.96 -18.31 15.38
N HIS A 215 -17.72 -17.42 14.72
CA HIS A 215 -19.16 -17.57 14.51
C HIS A 215 -19.51 -18.29 13.20
N TRP A 216 -18.50 -18.51 12.35
CA TRP A 216 -18.69 -19.22 11.10
C TRP A 216 -18.95 -20.70 11.35
N VAL A 217 -19.91 -21.25 10.63
CA VAL A 217 -20.25 -22.67 10.64
C VAL A 217 -19.90 -23.31 9.30
N PRO A 218 -19.81 -24.65 9.21
CA PRO A 218 -19.44 -25.32 7.96
C PRO A 218 -20.27 -24.93 6.73
N LYS A 219 -21.56 -24.62 6.93
CA LYS A 219 -22.44 -24.12 5.86
C LYS A 219 -21.90 -22.82 5.25
N ASP A 220 -21.37 -21.92 6.06
CA ASP A 220 -20.84 -20.64 5.57
C ASP A 220 -19.60 -20.87 4.69
N TRP A 221 -18.78 -21.88 5.00
CA TRP A 221 -17.66 -22.26 4.15
C TRP A 221 -18.11 -22.94 2.85
N GLU A 222 -19.22 -23.67 2.86
CA GLU A 222 -19.85 -24.20 1.63
C GLU A 222 -20.38 -23.07 0.74
N ASP A 223 -21.00 -22.05 1.34
CA ASP A 223 -21.47 -20.86 0.63
C ASP A 223 -20.29 -20.11 -0.04
N GLN A 224 -19.14 -20.03 0.63
CA GLN A 224 -17.90 -19.47 0.06
C GLN A 224 -17.35 -20.28 -1.12
N MET A 225 -17.40 -21.61 -1.04
CA MET A 225 -17.04 -22.47 -2.17
C MET A 225 -17.95 -22.24 -3.36
N LEU A 226 -19.26 -22.09 -3.14
CA LEU A 226 -20.22 -21.87 -4.22
C LEU A 226 -19.98 -20.52 -4.93
N MET A 227 -19.66 -19.47 -4.17
CA MET A 227 -19.24 -18.18 -4.72
C MET A 227 -17.93 -18.31 -5.51
N TYR A 228 -16.91 -18.94 -4.94
CA TYR A 228 -15.62 -19.15 -5.58
C TYR A 228 -15.74 -19.91 -6.91
N GLU A 229 -16.44 -21.03 -6.93
CA GLU A 229 -16.63 -21.86 -8.12
C GLU A 229 -17.41 -21.10 -9.21
N THR A 230 -18.43 -20.33 -8.81
CA THR A 230 -19.20 -19.49 -9.74
C THR A 230 -18.32 -18.41 -10.36
N ILE A 231 -17.51 -17.72 -9.57
CA ILE A 231 -16.58 -16.72 -10.06
C ILE A 231 -15.53 -17.36 -10.98
N ARG A 232 -14.94 -18.49 -10.59
CA ARG A 232 -13.92 -19.20 -11.40
C ARG A 232 -14.46 -19.68 -12.73
N ALA A 233 -15.71 -20.15 -12.78
CA ALA A 233 -16.35 -20.54 -14.03
C ALA A 233 -16.54 -19.34 -14.98
N ALA A 234 -16.84 -18.16 -14.43
CA ALA A 234 -17.08 -16.94 -15.19
C ALA A 234 -15.80 -16.18 -15.57
N ALA A 235 -14.79 -16.20 -14.70
CA ALA A 235 -13.56 -15.40 -14.75
C ALA A 235 -12.38 -16.19 -14.14
N PRO A 236 -11.82 -17.17 -14.88
CA PRO A 236 -10.84 -18.12 -14.34
C PRO A 236 -9.55 -17.44 -13.86
N ASP A 237 -9.13 -16.37 -14.54
CA ASP A 237 -7.84 -15.69 -14.30
C ASP A 237 -7.95 -14.47 -13.37
N THR A 238 -9.16 -14.08 -12.94
CA THR A 238 -9.34 -12.91 -12.06
C THR A 238 -8.98 -13.25 -10.62
N MET A 239 -8.25 -12.37 -9.93
CA MET A 239 -7.97 -12.51 -8.49
C MET A 239 -9.26 -12.50 -7.67
N VAL A 240 -9.43 -13.47 -6.78
CA VAL A 240 -10.63 -13.60 -5.94
C VAL A 240 -10.30 -13.45 -4.47
N LEU A 241 -11.00 -12.54 -3.81
CA LEU A 241 -10.96 -12.35 -2.37
C LEU A 241 -12.15 -13.06 -1.74
N LEU A 242 -11.87 -13.98 -0.81
CA LEU A 242 -12.86 -14.81 -0.13
C LEU A 242 -13.01 -14.42 1.33
N LEU A 243 -14.08 -14.91 1.95
CA LEU A 243 -14.42 -14.80 3.37
C LEU A 243 -14.91 -13.42 3.78
N SER A 244 -14.16 -12.34 3.51
CA SER A 244 -14.52 -10.96 3.87
C SER A 244 -15.02 -10.85 5.31
N TYR A 245 -14.21 -11.34 6.25
CA TYR A 245 -14.56 -11.38 7.66
C TYR A 245 -14.91 -9.99 8.20
N MET A 246 -16.14 -9.81 8.71
CA MET A 246 -16.55 -8.61 9.45
C MET A 246 -15.61 -8.33 10.64
N GLY A 247 -15.25 -9.38 11.40
CA GLY A 247 -14.28 -9.31 12.48
C GLY A 247 -13.18 -10.36 12.29
N PHE A 248 -11.96 -9.88 12.02
CA PHE A 248 -10.80 -10.75 11.79
C PHE A 248 -10.09 -11.13 13.09
N ARG A 249 -10.62 -12.16 13.74
CA ARG A 249 -10.12 -12.66 15.03
C ARG A 249 -10.41 -14.13 15.22
N TYR A 250 -9.68 -14.74 16.15
CA TYR A 250 -9.71 -16.16 16.50
C TYR A 250 -9.03 -17.00 15.43
N GLU A 251 -7.70 -16.99 15.48
CA GLU A 251 -6.80 -17.62 14.50
C GLU A 251 -7.13 -19.10 14.27
N GLY A 252 -7.55 -19.84 15.31
CA GLY A 252 -8.02 -21.23 15.14
C GLY A 252 -9.17 -21.36 14.12
N ALA A 253 -10.18 -20.49 14.21
CA ALA A 253 -11.32 -20.50 13.30
C ALA A 253 -10.94 -20.04 11.88
N VAL A 254 -10.02 -19.07 11.77
CA VAL A 254 -9.46 -18.67 10.46
C VAL A 254 -8.70 -19.83 9.82
N SER A 255 -7.87 -20.56 10.59
CA SER A 255 -7.16 -21.75 10.13
C SER A 255 -8.12 -22.83 9.63
N ASP A 256 -9.20 -23.10 10.38
CA ASP A 256 -10.17 -24.12 10.01
C ASP A 256 -10.87 -23.80 8.69
N ALA A 257 -11.30 -22.54 8.50
CA ALA A 257 -11.90 -22.08 7.25
C ALA A 257 -10.93 -22.19 6.07
N VAL A 258 -9.69 -21.70 6.22
CA VAL A 258 -8.66 -21.78 5.18
C VAL A 258 -8.37 -23.23 4.81
N ARG A 259 -8.21 -24.12 5.80
CA ARG A 259 -7.96 -25.55 5.55
C ARG A 259 -9.15 -26.18 4.84
N TYR A 260 -10.37 -25.90 5.28
CA TYR A 260 -11.57 -26.41 4.63
C TYR A 260 -11.60 -26.00 3.14
N LEU A 261 -11.51 -24.71 2.84
CA LEU A 261 -11.50 -24.19 1.46
C LEU A 261 -10.36 -24.79 0.62
N THR A 262 -9.16 -24.93 1.20
CA THR A 262 -8.02 -25.58 0.53
C THR A 262 -8.33 -27.03 0.17
N THR A 263 -8.89 -27.82 1.09
CA THR A 263 -9.26 -29.22 0.81
C THR A 263 -10.37 -29.36 -0.23
N ARG A 264 -11.17 -28.30 -0.43
CA ARG A 264 -12.23 -28.23 -1.43
C ARG A 264 -11.76 -27.67 -2.77
N GLY A 265 -10.49 -27.31 -2.89
CA GLY A 265 -9.86 -26.97 -4.16
C GLY A 265 -9.71 -25.49 -4.46
N VAL A 266 -9.80 -24.61 -3.45
CA VAL A 266 -9.42 -23.20 -3.65
C VAL A 266 -7.94 -23.11 -4.02
N ASP A 267 -7.67 -22.54 -5.18
CA ASP A 267 -6.32 -22.19 -5.63
C ASP A 267 -5.89 -20.83 -5.05
N TRP A 268 -5.08 -20.88 -4.01
CA TRP A 268 -4.49 -19.72 -3.34
C TRP A 268 -3.31 -19.07 -4.08
N SER A 269 -2.96 -19.54 -5.29
CA SER A 269 -2.05 -18.81 -6.18
C SER A 269 -2.75 -17.68 -6.94
N ASN A 270 -4.09 -17.69 -6.98
CA ASN A 270 -4.92 -16.63 -7.58
C ASN A 270 -6.11 -16.22 -6.67
N ALA A 271 -6.00 -16.46 -5.37
CA ALA A 271 -7.00 -16.06 -4.38
C ALA A 271 -6.34 -15.62 -3.07
N ALA A 272 -7.06 -14.81 -2.29
CA ALA A 272 -6.62 -14.31 -0.99
C ALA A 272 -7.80 -14.23 0.00
N VAL A 273 -7.48 -14.14 1.29
CA VAL A 273 -8.46 -13.91 2.35
C VAL A 273 -8.72 -12.42 2.48
N ALA A 274 -9.96 -11.98 2.24
CA ALA A 274 -10.43 -10.66 2.61
C ALA A 274 -10.90 -10.63 4.07
N TRP A 275 -10.70 -9.50 4.73
CA TRP A 275 -11.06 -9.31 6.12
C TRP A 275 -11.15 -7.83 6.48
N HIS A 276 -11.87 -7.52 7.56
CA HIS A 276 -12.10 -6.17 8.02
C HIS A 276 -11.44 -5.90 9.39
N GLY A 277 -11.09 -4.64 9.61
CA GLY A 277 -10.33 -4.18 10.78
C GLY A 277 -11.18 -3.81 12.00
N TYR A 278 -12.36 -4.41 12.20
CA TYR A 278 -13.27 -4.07 13.31
C TYR A 278 -13.02 -4.84 14.61
N GLU A 279 -11.88 -5.52 14.71
CA GLU A 279 -11.43 -6.22 15.90
C GLU A 279 -10.20 -5.54 16.51
N THR A 280 -9.82 -5.95 17.73
CA THR A 280 -8.61 -5.42 18.35
C THR A 280 -7.40 -5.73 17.48
N ARG A 281 -6.47 -4.78 17.37
CA ARG A 281 -5.22 -4.93 16.62
C ARG A 281 -4.49 -6.23 16.98
N GLN A 282 -4.37 -6.54 18.27
CA GLN A 282 -3.74 -7.78 18.73
C GLN A 282 -4.41 -9.04 18.13
N GLY A 283 -5.76 -9.05 18.04
CA GLY A 283 -6.50 -10.16 17.45
C GLY A 283 -6.27 -10.29 15.95
N ILE A 284 -6.22 -9.15 15.25
CA ILE A 284 -5.91 -9.07 13.81
C ILE A 284 -4.47 -9.54 13.54
N GLU A 285 -3.49 -9.02 14.27
CA GLU A 285 -2.07 -9.38 14.11
C GLU A 285 -1.79 -10.85 14.45
N ALA A 286 -2.54 -11.44 15.39
CA ALA A 286 -2.47 -12.88 15.65
C ALA A 286 -2.94 -13.71 14.45
N CYS A 287 -4.02 -13.28 13.79
CA CYS A 287 -4.50 -13.94 12.57
C CYS A 287 -3.54 -13.73 11.38
N LEU A 288 -2.97 -12.52 11.21
CA LEU A 288 -1.95 -12.24 10.20
C LEU A 288 -0.68 -13.08 10.43
N THR A 289 -0.26 -13.21 11.69
CA THR A 289 0.87 -14.07 12.08
C THR A 289 0.59 -15.54 11.76
N LEU A 290 -0.63 -16.04 12.03
CA LEU A 290 -1.03 -17.39 11.62
C LEU A 290 -0.90 -17.59 10.11
N LEU A 291 -1.46 -16.67 9.30
CA LEU A 291 -1.41 -16.77 7.84
C LEU A 291 0.05 -16.75 7.32
N ARG A 292 0.91 -15.94 7.94
CA ARG A 292 2.33 -15.83 7.61
C ARG A 292 3.13 -17.08 7.99
N ASP A 293 2.93 -17.58 9.21
CA ASP A 293 3.81 -18.60 9.79
C ASP A 293 3.37 -20.02 9.43
N THR A 294 2.16 -20.20 8.89
CA THR A 294 1.66 -21.51 8.45
C THR A 294 1.99 -21.74 6.98
N PRO A 295 2.74 -22.82 6.64
CA PRO A 295 3.04 -23.17 5.26
C PRO A 295 1.78 -23.30 4.41
N ASP A 296 1.87 -22.85 3.16
CA ASP A 296 0.82 -22.89 2.14
C ASP A 296 -0.44 -22.06 2.43
N PHE A 297 -0.54 -21.39 3.59
CA PHE A 297 -1.67 -20.51 3.88
C PHE A 297 -1.68 -19.29 2.92
N PRO A 298 -2.88 -18.76 2.64
CA PRO A 298 -3.06 -17.74 1.61
C PRO A 298 -2.53 -16.38 2.01
N ALA A 299 -2.32 -15.53 1.01
CA ALA A 299 -2.22 -14.09 1.23
C ALA A 299 -3.53 -13.53 1.78
N SER A 300 -3.48 -12.30 2.29
CA SER A 300 -4.66 -11.59 2.76
C SER A 300 -4.71 -10.14 2.29
N LEU A 301 -5.88 -9.52 2.42
CA LEU A 301 -6.10 -8.11 2.19
C LEU A 301 -7.15 -7.56 3.17
N CYS A 302 -6.85 -6.43 3.82
CA CYS A 302 -7.85 -5.70 4.60
C CYS A 302 -8.76 -4.92 3.64
N THR A 303 -10.01 -5.33 3.47
CA THR A 303 -10.94 -4.67 2.52
C THR A 303 -11.77 -3.57 3.15
N GLU A 304 -11.83 -3.49 4.49
CA GLU A 304 -12.60 -2.44 5.16
C GLU A 304 -12.08 -2.22 6.59
N PHE A 305 -11.95 -0.95 7.04
CA PHE A 305 -11.77 -0.60 8.44
C PHE A 305 -12.02 0.90 8.67
N TRP A 306 -12.30 1.27 9.93
CA TRP A 306 -12.71 2.62 10.28
C TRP A 306 -11.59 3.66 10.08
N PRO A 307 -11.85 4.81 9.42
CA PRO A 307 -10.85 5.87 9.22
C PRO A 307 -10.28 6.51 10.50
N GLY A 308 -10.91 6.28 11.65
CA GLY A 308 -10.41 6.77 12.93
C GLY A 308 -9.24 5.94 13.47
N ASP A 309 -9.15 4.66 13.12
CA ASP A 309 -8.07 3.75 13.55
C ASP A 309 -6.72 4.03 12.86
N THR A 310 -6.68 5.05 11.99
CA THR A 310 -5.44 5.52 11.37
C THR A 310 -4.49 6.15 12.40
N VAL A 311 -5.00 6.84 13.43
CA VAL A 311 -4.18 7.54 14.42
C VAL A 311 -4.45 6.97 15.80
N PRO A 312 -3.39 6.65 16.57
CA PRO A 312 -3.54 6.27 17.97
C PRO A 312 -4.28 7.35 18.78
N ASP A 313 -5.29 6.95 19.54
CA ASP A 313 -5.84 7.72 20.64
C ASP A 313 -4.80 7.78 21.77
N PRO A 314 -4.21 8.96 22.04
CA PRO A 314 -3.19 9.11 23.07
C PRO A 314 -3.71 8.86 24.50
N SER A 315 -5.03 8.71 24.68
CA SER A 315 -5.66 8.36 25.96
C SER A 315 -5.77 6.85 26.21
N ILE A 316 -5.51 6.02 25.20
CA ILE A 316 -5.52 4.56 25.29
C ILE A 316 -4.07 4.06 25.32
N GLU A 317 -3.72 3.35 26.39
CA GLU A 317 -2.42 2.68 26.50
C GLU A 317 -2.28 1.63 25.38
N ASP A 318 -1.13 1.64 24.69
CA ASP A 318 -0.81 0.75 23.57
C ASP A 318 -1.69 0.87 22.30
N ASP A 319 -2.44 1.98 22.17
CA ASP A 319 -3.12 2.27 20.91
C ASP A 319 -2.11 2.55 19.80
N GLU A 320 -2.35 2.02 18.60
CA GLU A 320 -1.40 2.10 17.49
C GLU A 320 -2.15 2.20 16.16
N SER A 321 -1.50 2.81 15.17
CA SER A 321 -2.07 2.92 13.83
C SER A 321 -2.26 1.54 13.20
N TYR A 322 -3.50 1.23 12.81
CA TYR A 322 -3.82 -0.02 12.11
C TYR A 322 -3.09 -0.09 10.77
N ASN A 323 -3.02 1.02 10.03
CA ASN A 323 -2.25 1.10 8.79
C ASN A 323 -0.78 0.71 9.00
N ALA A 324 -0.12 1.21 10.06
CA ALA A 324 1.27 0.89 10.33
C ALA A 324 1.46 -0.62 10.63
N ALA A 325 0.54 -1.21 11.41
CA ALA A 325 0.53 -2.64 11.69
C ALA A 325 0.38 -3.46 10.39
N PHE A 326 -0.54 -3.07 9.51
CA PHE A 326 -0.77 -3.77 8.24
C PHE A 326 0.45 -3.71 7.32
N GLU A 327 1.13 -2.56 7.27
CA GLU A 327 2.39 -2.43 6.53
C GLU A 327 3.48 -3.35 7.10
N SER A 328 3.59 -3.51 8.43
CA SER A 328 4.57 -4.43 9.04
C SER A 328 4.26 -5.91 8.82
N HIS A 329 2.99 -6.26 8.64
CA HIS A 329 2.58 -7.62 8.27
C HIS A 329 2.59 -7.87 6.76
N HIS A 330 3.05 -6.91 5.95
CA HIS A 330 3.06 -6.98 4.49
C HIS A 330 1.67 -7.27 3.88
N THR A 331 0.61 -6.68 4.45
CA THR A 331 -0.76 -6.82 3.95
C THR A 331 -1.30 -5.46 3.49
N GLY A 332 -1.94 -5.47 2.31
CA GLY A 332 -2.62 -4.28 1.78
C GLY A 332 -3.87 -3.94 2.59
N TRP A 333 -4.41 -2.74 2.34
CA TRP A 333 -5.55 -2.21 3.08
C TRP A 333 -6.38 -1.21 2.29
N LEU A 334 -7.69 -1.24 2.51
CA LEU A 334 -8.67 -0.36 1.92
C LEU A 334 -9.38 0.38 3.05
N GLN A 335 -9.21 1.70 3.10
CA GLN A 335 -9.85 2.52 4.11
C GLN A 335 -11.34 2.67 3.78
N PHE A 336 -12.21 2.56 4.80
CA PHE A 336 -13.65 2.86 4.65
C PHE A 336 -13.92 4.37 4.59
N GLN A 337 -13.31 5.01 3.59
CA GLN A 337 -13.40 6.43 3.28
C GLN A 337 -14.06 6.58 1.90
N TRP A 338 -15.16 7.33 1.83
CA TRP A 338 -15.96 7.44 0.61
C TRP A 338 -15.41 8.44 -0.40
N LEU A 339 -14.84 7.93 -1.49
CA LEU A 339 -14.48 8.73 -2.66
C LEU A 339 -15.76 9.26 -3.35
N ALA A 340 -15.65 10.42 -4.00
CA ALA A 340 -16.69 11.21 -4.66
C ALA A 340 -17.80 11.75 -3.75
N ALA A 341 -18.24 10.97 -2.77
CA ALA A 341 -19.22 11.38 -1.78
C ALA A 341 -18.58 12.30 -0.72
N ASN A 342 -17.28 12.10 -0.41
CA ASN A 342 -16.59 12.88 0.62
C ASN A 342 -15.10 13.13 0.31
N ASP A 343 -14.79 13.60 -0.91
CA ASP A 343 -13.41 13.91 -1.34
C ASP A 343 -12.70 14.92 -0.41
N ALA A 344 -13.47 15.78 0.26
CA ALA A 344 -12.95 16.76 1.21
C ALA A 344 -12.20 16.14 2.41
N GLU A 345 -12.45 14.85 2.72
CA GLU A 345 -11.77 14.13 3.80
C GLU A 345 -10.47 13.46 3.37
N LEU A 346 -10.16 13.32 2.07
CA LEU A 346 -8.90 12.72 1.61
C LEU A 346 -7.66 13.48 2.12
N PRO A 347 -7.61 14.83 2.12
CA PRO A 347 -6.54 15.57 2.80
C PRO A 347 -6.46 15.26 4.31
N GLY A 348 -7.60 15.08 4.98
CA GLY A 348 -7.66 14.74 6.40
C GLY A 348 -7.07 13.36 6.69
N LEU A 349 -7.42 12.36 5.87
CA LEU A 349 -6.84 11.02 5.94
C LEU A 349 -5.33 11.04 5.67
N ALA A 350 -4.88 11.75 4.64
CA ALA A 350 -3.45 11.88 4.34
C ALA A 350 -2.67 12.50 5.51
N TYR A 351 -3.24 13.52 6.16
CA TYR A 351 -2.67 14.11 7.36
C TYR A 351 -2.62 13.14 8.55
N ARG A 352 -3.67 12.33 8.75
CA ARG A 352 -3.70 11.27 9.77
C ARG A 352 -2.61 10.22 9.54
N LEU A 353 -2.43 9.77 8.29
CA LEU A 353 -1.36 8.84 7.92
C LEU A 353 0.04 9.42 8.15
N GLU A 354 0.27 10.68 7.79
CA GLU A 354 1.53 11.38 8.08
C GLU A 354 1.81 11.45 9.58
N ARG A 355 0.80 11.81 10.39
CA ARG A 355 0.92 11.82 11.86
C ARG A 355 1.18 10.45 12.45
N ALA A 356 0.66 9.39 11.84
CA ALA A 356 0.89 8.01 12.26
C ALA A 356 2.25 7.47 11.80
N GLY A 357 3.02 8.22 10.99
CA GLY A 357 4.28 7.74 10.43
C GLY A 357 4.09 6.64 9.38
N VAL A 358 2.93 6.60 8.71
CA VAL A 358 2.65 5.60 7.69
C VAL A 358 3.16 6.13 6.34
N VAL A 359 4.11 5.40 5.75
CA VAL A 359 4.71 5.77 4.47
C VAL A 359 5.00 4.54 3.62
N TRP A 360 4.83 4.67 2.32
CA TRP A 360 5.17 3.66 1.32
C TRP A 360 5.61 4.35 0.02
N THR A 361 6.29 3.61 -0.85
CA THR A 361 6.58 4.05 -2.22
C THR A 361 5.33 3.84 -3.09
N PRO A 362 4.72 4.91 -3.65
CA PRO A 362 3.56 4.79 -4.53
C PRO A 362 3.91 4.20 -5.89
N ASP A 363 2.92 3.58 -6.56
CA ASP A 363 3.10 3.04 -7.91
C ASP A 363 3.16 4.12 -8.99
N HIS A 364 2.50 5.25 -8.77
CA HIS A 364 2.49 6.31 -9.76
C HIS A 364 3.82 7.07 -9.73
N PRO A 365 4.61 7.08 -10.83
CA PRO A 365 5.99 7.57 -10.81
C PRO A 365 6.11 9.05 -10.47
N GLU A 366 5.09 9.84 -10.79
CA GLU A 366 5.04 11.28 -10.48
C GLU A 366 4.51 11.60 -9.09
N CYS A 367 4.06 10.59 -8.34
CA CYS A 367 3.52 10.79 -7.01
C CYS A 367 4.58 11.35 -6.06
N ARG A 368 4.16 12.27 -5.20
CA ARG A 368 5.05 12.95 -4.24
C ARG A 368 4.65 12.74 -2.78
N ARG A 369 3.51 12.09 -2.52
CA ARG A 369 3.00 11.82 -1.18
C ARG A 369 2.29 10.45 -1.14
N PRO A 370 2.49 9.65 -0.07
CA PRO A 370 3.29 9.95 1.11
C PRO A 370 4.82 9.91 0.86
N ALA A 371 5.24 9.32 -0.26
CA ALA A 371 6.63 9.35 -0.75
C ALA A 371 6.68 9.58 -2.26
N SER A 372 7.89 9.71 -2.80
CA SER A 372 8.17 9.72 -4.23
C SER A 372 7.86 8.36 -4.84
N GLY A 373 7.06 8.33 -5.91
CA GLY A 373 6.86 7.11 -6.71
C GLY A 373 8.06 6.76 -7.59
N SER A 374 9.03 7.68 -7.74
CA SER A 374 10.28 7.45 -8.45
C SER A 374 11.47 7.78 -7.54
N PRO A 375 11.75 6.95 -6.51
CA PRO A 375 12.82 7.23 -5.57
C PRO A 375 14.20 7.25 -6.26
N LYS A 376 15.03 8.23 -5.89
CA LYS A 376 16.40 8.38 -6.36
C LYS A 376 17.34 7.51 -5.55
N ILE A 377 17.49 6.27 -5.98
CA ILE A 377 18.42 5.32 -5.39
C ILE A 377 19.82 5.53 -5.99
N PRO A 378 20.90 5.64 -5.18
CA PRO A 378 22.28 5.63 -5.66
C PRO A 378 22.55 4.45 -6.60
N LYS A 379 23.47 4.61 -7.55
CA LYS A 379 23.83 3.51 -8.48
C LYS A 379 24.33 2.29 -7.72
N ASP A 380 24.07 1.10 -8.24
CA ASP A 380 24.62 -0.13 -7.67
C ASP A 380 26.14 -0.04 -7.49
N GLY A 381 26.63 -0.44 -6.31
CA GLY A 381 28.02 -0.33 -5.89
C GLY A 381 28.48 1.06 -5.45
N SER A 382 27.58 2.04 -5.35
CA SER A 382 27.92 3.34 -4.77
C SER A 382 28.21 3.21 -3.27
N VAL A 383 29.26 3.89 -2.81
CA VAL A 383 29.56 4.02 -1.38
C VAL A 383 28.80 5.23 -0.83
N VAL A 384 28.07 5.03 0.25
CA VAL A 384 27.27 6.06 0.92
C VAL A 384 27.61 6.15 2.40
N ALA A 385 27.39 7.32 2.98
CA ALA A 385 27.27 7.52 4.42
C ALA A 385 25.79 7.70 4.76
N ILE A 386 25.36 7.16 5.89
CA ILE A 386 23.97 7.30 6.37
C ILE A 386 23.98 8.31 7.51
N PHE A 387 23.12 9.34 7.42
CA PHE A 387 22.98 10.36 8.46
C PHE A 387 21.60 10.30 9.10
N ASP A 388 21.54 9.87 10.37
CA ASP A 388 20.35 9.92 11.20
C ASP A 388 20.04 11.35 11.62
N ARG A 389 18.94 11.91 11.10
CA ARG A 389 18.52 13.28 11.44
C ARG A 389 17.84 13.39 12.79
N GLY A 390 17.17 12.34 13.27
CA GLY A 390 16.63 12.33 14.63
C GLY A 390 17.73 12.44 15.67
N ARG A 391 18.89 11.85 15.40
CA ARG A 391 20.09 11.92 16.26
C ARG A 391 21.09 13.01 15.90
N GLN A 392 20.94 13.60 14.71
CA GLN A 392 21.92 14.49 14.11
C GLN A 392 23.33 13.88 14.15
N ALA A 393 23.44 12.65 13.64
CA ALA A 393 24.67 11.87 13.67
C ALA A 393 24.75 10.91 12.48
N PHE A 394 25.98 10.61 12.05
CA PHE A 394 26.27 9.58 11.08
C PHE A 394 26.21 8.20 11.71
N VAL A 395 25.71 7.24 10.93
CA VAL A 395 25.66 5.83 11.30
C VAL A 395 27.03 5.21 11.05
N SER A 396 27.51 4.44 12.02
CA SER A 396 28.70 3.62 11.90
C SER A 396 28.43 2.17 12.29
N ALA A 397 29.26 1.24 11.83
CA ALA A 397 29.28 -0.17 12.23
C ALA A 397 30.65 -0.54 12.84
N PRO A 398 30.96 -0.08 14.06
CA PRO A 398 32.30 -0.19 14.63
C PRO A 398 32.76 -1.65 14.72
N GLY A 399 33.88 -1.97 14.07
CA GLY A 399 34.43 -3.33 14.03
C GLY A 399 33.50 -4.38 13.40
N GLY A 400 32.54 -3.96 12.57
CA GLY A 400 31.52 -4.84 12.01
C GLY A 400 30.42 -5.28 13.00
N GLY A 401 30.30 -4.59 14.15
CA GLY A 401 29.23 -4.80 15.11
C GLY A 401 27.96 -4.03 14.77
N ASP A 402 27.04 -3.95 15.75
CA ASP A 402 25.75 -3.27 15.62
C ASP A 402 25.91 -1.84 15.11
N LEU A 403 25.04 -1.45 14.19
CA LEU A 403 24.97 -0.10 13.66
C LEU A 403 24.56 0.88 14.76
N ARG A 404 25.22 2.04 14.83
CA ARG A 404 24.97 3.10 15.80
C ARG A 404 24.98 4.47 15.14
N ALA A 405 24.07 5.34 15.55
CA ALA A 405 23.99 6.74 15.08
C ALA A 405 24.63 7.71 16.09
N ASP A 406 25.94 7.58 16.33
CA ASP A 406 26.65 8.31 17.40
C ASP A 406 27.75 9.27 16.88
N ARG A 407 28.08 9.23 15.58
CA ARG A 407 29.16 10.04 14.99
C ARG A 407 28.68 11.44 14.61
N LYS A 408 29.14 12.48 15.33
CA LYS A 408 28.71 13.87 15.05
C LYS A 408 29.28 14.48 13.77
N THR A 409 30.35 13.92 13.23
CA THR A 409 31.01 14.36 12.01
C THR A 409 31.32 13.16 11.14
N PHE A 410 31.08 13.27 9.84
CA PHE A 410 31.53 12.26 8.89
C PHE A 410 33.04 12.42 8.68
N THR A 411 33.79 11.38 8.99
CA THR A 411 35.25 11.34 8.87
C THR A 411 35.70 10.50 7.68
N ALA A 412 34.76 9.87 6.97
CA ALA A 412 35.01 8.91 5.91
C ALA A 412 35.86 7.73 6.37
N GLN A 413 35.81 7.41 7.67
CA GLN A 413 36.29 6.14 8.18
C GLN A 413 35.47 5.01 7.57
N SER A 414 36.11 3.86 7.42
CA SER A 414 35.57 2.72 6.71
C SER A 414 34.36 2.10 7.43
N ASP A 415 34.27 2.23 8.76
CA ASP A 415 33.09 1.85 9.54
C ASP A 415 31.90 2.82 9.42
N GLU A 416 32.08 4.01 8.81
CA GLU A 416 31.00 4.98 8.50
C GLU A 416 30.50 4.86 7.05
N GLN A 417 31.04 3.93 6.27
CA GLN A 417 30.77 3.77 4.85
C GLN A 417 30.05 2.45 4.55
N PHE A 418 29.02 2.54 3.71
CA PHE A 418 28.24 1.39 3.27
C PHE A 418 28.17 1.35 1.76
N THR A 419 28.41 0.18 1.17
CA THR A 419 28.20 -0.01 -0.27
C THR A 419 26.75 -0.42 -0.51
N VAL A 420 26.05 0.34 -1.35
CA VAL A 420 24.67 0.03 -1.75
C VAL A 420 24.69 -1.07 -2.81
N ARG A 421 23.90 -2.12 -2.60
CA ARG A 421 23.59 -3.15 -3.61
C ARG A 421 22.13 -3.10 -3.99
N HIS A 422 21.83 -3.12 -5.28
CA HIS A 422 20.46 -3.21 -5.78
C HIS A 422 19.99 -4.66 -5.70
N VAL A 423 18.84 -4.90 -5.05
CA VAL A 423 18.24 -6.24 -4.95
C VAL A 423 17.16 -6.42 -6.02
N ARG A 424 16.26 -5.44 -6.09
CA ARG A 424 15.20 -5.30 -7.10
C ARG A 424 14.75 -3.83 -7.15
N PRO A 425 13.87 -3.40 -8.07
CA PRO A 425 13.38 -2.03 -8.09
C PRO A 425 12.86 -1.60 -6.71
N GLY A 426 13.32 -0.44 -6.22
CA GLY A 426 12.93 0.08 -4.91
C GLY A 426 13.58 -0.57 -3.69
N VAL A 427 14.38 -1.64 -3.84
CA VAL A 427 14.92 -2.42 -2.71
C VAL A 427 16.43 -2.56 -2.82
N VAL A 428 17.11 -2.29 -1.70
CA VAL A 428 18.57 -2.29 -1.60
C VAL A 428 19.07 -3.16 -0.44
N ALA A 429 20.35 -3.52 -0.48
CA ALA A 429 21.10 -4.05 0.65
C ALA A 429 22.32 -3.16 0.92
N PHE A 430 22.77 -3.13 2.17
CA PHE A 430 23.94 -2.36 2.59
C PHE A 430 25.07 -3.30 3.00
N GLN A 431 26.22 -3.20 2.32
CA GLN A 431 27.43 -3.95 2.66
C GLN A 431 28.38 -3.06 3.47
N ALA A 432 28.78 -3.48 4.66
CA ALA A 432 29.75 -2.78 5.50
C ALA A 432 31.20 -3.13 5.11
N GLU A 433 32.18 -2.47 5.74
CA GLU A 433 33.61 -2.69 5.48
C GLU A 433 34.06 -4.14 5.64
N ASN A 434 33.49 -4.87 6.62
CA ASN A 434 33.81 -6.27 6.85
C ASN A 434 33.40 -7.21 5.68
N GLY A 435 32.79 -6.65 4.63
CA GLY A 435 32.32 -7.36 3.45
C GLY A 435 30.97 -8.03 3.64
N TRP A 436 30.34 -7.90 4.81
CA TRP A 436 29.06 -8.51 5.14
C TRP A 436 27.92 -7.50 5.04
N TYR A 437 26.72 -8.02 4.78
CA TYR A 437 25.49 -7.27 4.63
C TYR A 437 24.81 -7.03 5.97
N VAL A 438 24.29 -5.81 6.13
CA VAL A 438 23.48 -5.39 7.26
C VAL A 438 22.21 -6.22 7.29
N SER A 439 21.98 -6.94 8.38
CA SER A 439 20.82 -7.80 8.59
C SER A 439 19.89 -7.21 9.66
N ALA A 440 18.58 -7.30 9.40
CA ALA A 440 17.50 -7.10 10.35
C ALA A 440 16.89 -8.46 10.71
N ALA A 441 17.30 -9.04 11.84
CA ALA A 441 16.87 -10.38 12.23
C ALA A 441 15.41 -10.42 12.71
N CYS A 442 14.98 -9.44 13.49
CA CYS A 442 13.60 -9.19 13.90
C CYS A 442 13.38 -7.71 14.27
N ALA A 443 12.18 -7.36 14.72
CA ALA A 443 11.80 -5.98 15.01
C ALA A 443 12.54 -5.33 16.19
N THR A 444 13.12 -6.14 17.08
CA THR A 444 13.76 -5.69 18.32
C THR A 444 15.28 -5.86 18.31
N ASP A 445 15.83 -6.45 17.24
CA ASP A 445 17.27 -6.68 17.11
C ASP A 445 17.96 -5.48 16.47
N ALA A 446 19.18 -5.24 16.94
CA ALA A 446 20.06 -4.26 16.33
C ALA A 446 20.47 -4.69 14.91
N LEU A 447 20.42 -3.75 13.98
CA LEU A 447 20.96 -3.93 12.63
C LEU A 447 22.46 -4.19 12.72
N THR A 448 22.91 -5.32 12.17
CA THR A 448 24.31 -5.76 12.30
C THR A 448 24.79 -6.35 10.97
N PRO A 449 26.00 -6.02 10.48
CA PRO A 449 26.54 -6.58 9.24
C PRO A 449 27.10 -7.98 9.48
N VAL A 450 26.22 -8.98 9.52
CA VAL A 450 26.53 -10.37 9.91
C VAL A 450 26.43 -11.38 8.77
N SER A 451 25.91 -11.00 7.61
CA SER A 451 25.55 -11.96 6.56
C SER A 451 26.44 -11.83 5.33
N PRO A 452 27.03 -12.92 4.81
CA PRO A 452 27.83 -12.88 3.59
C PRO A 452 26.98 -12.81 2.30
N THR A 453 25.66 -12.99 2.41
CA THR A 453 24.73 -13.07 1.27
C THR A 453 23.52 -12.17 1.49
N VAL A 454 22.91 -11.70 0.40
CA VAL A 454 21.67 -10.92 0.47
C VAL A 454 20.47 -11.86 0.45
N GLY A 455 19.67 -11.85 1.52
CA GLY A 455 18.33 -12.42 1.56
C GLY A 455 17.29 -11.39 2.01
N PRO A 456 16.07 -11.83 2.37
CA PRO A 456 15.04 -10.96 2.93
C PRO A 456 15.50 -10.09 4.11
N ARG A 457 16.28 -10.66 5.04
CA ARG A 457 16.74 -9.96 6.25
C ARG A 457 17.76 -8.86 5.94
N GLU A 458 18.48 -8.98 4.83
CA GLU A 458 19.47 -8.02 4.36
C GLU A 458 18.91 -7.01 3.37
N SER A 459 17.61 -7.08 3.08
CA SER A 459 16.93 -6.25 2.09
C SER A 459 16.10 -5.15 2.76
N PHE A 460 16.19 -3.94 2.22
CA PHE A 460 15.50 -2.75 2.71
C PHE A 460 14.81 -2.01 1.57
N GLU A 461 13.54 -1.67 1.74
CA GLU A 461 12.84 -0.77 0.82
C GLU A 461 13.38 0.65 0.99
N TRP A 462 13.68 1.30 -0.13
CA TRP A 462 14.13 2.68 -0.19
C TRP A 462 12.93 3.59 -0.46
N ILE A 463 12.50 4.33 0.56
CA ILE A 463 11.30 5.16 0.49
C ILE A 463 11.72 6.63 0.57
N GLU A 464 11.76 7.34 -0.57
CA GLU A 464 12.15 8.76 -0.62
C GLU A 464 10.96 9.67 -0.30
N LEU A 465 11.00 10.33 0.85
CA LEU A 465 10.02 11.33 1.29
C LEU A 465 10.06 12.59 0.41
N PRO A 466 8.95 13.38 0.35
CA PRO A 466 8.91 14.65 -0.39
C PRO A 466 9.98 15.68 0.01
N SER A 467 10.63 15.53 1.17
CA SER A 467 11.75 16.37 1.58
C SER A 467 13.09 16.02 0.91
N GLY A 468 13.12 14.94 0.11
CA GLY A 468 14.34 14.31 -0.42
C GLY A 468 15.08 13.48 0.63
N ASP A 469 14.44 13.23 1.77
CA ASP A 469 14.95 12.32 2.78
C ASP A 469 14.46 10.91 2.53
N VAL A 470 15.11 9.92 3.11
CA VAL A 470 14.80 8.51 2.87
C VAL A 470 14.46 7.83 4.18
N VAL A 471 13.43 7.01 4.15
CA VAL A 471 13.14 6.03 5.20
C VAL A 471 13.43 4.65 4.64
N LEU A 472 13.99 3.79 5.48
CA LEU A 472 14.25 2.40 5.14
C LEU A 472 13.22 1.52 5.82
N ARG A 473 12.57 0.63 5.07
CA ARG A 473 11.71 -0.42 5.63
C ARG A 473 12.40 -1.76 5.50
N SER A 474 12.51 -2.51 6.58
CA SER A 474 13.09 -3.86 6.54
C SER A 474 12.13 -4.82 5.81
N VAL A 475 12.64 -5.59 4.84
CA VAL A 475 11.83 -6.56 4.11
C VAL A 475 11.64 -7.85 4.93
N GLY A 476 12.71 -8.39 5.51
CA GLY A 476 12.66 -9.65 6.28
C GLY A 476 12.68 -9.48 7.80
N GLY A 477 12.88 -8.26 8.31
CA GLY A 477 12.88 -7.94 9.74
C GLY A 477 11.51 -7.54 10.29
N GLY A 478 10.43 -8.10 9.72
CA GLY A 478 9.06 -7.83 10.15
C GLY A 478 8.41 -6.59 9.51
N GLY A 479 8.86 -6.14 8.34
CA GLY A 479 8.19 -5.06 7.61
C GLY A 479 8.23 -3.67 8.27
N HIS A 480 9.00 -3.49 9.35
CA HIS A 480 9.06 -2.23 10.10
C HIS A 480 10.04 -1.21 9.51
N LEU A 481 9.82 0.07 9.83
CA LEU A 481 10.73 1.15 9.49
C LEU A 481 11.98 1.09 10.38
N VAL A 482 13.12 1.45 9.80
CA VAL A 482 14.41 1.50 10.49
C VAL A 482 14.55 2.82 11.25
N GLN A 483 14.95 2.74 12.51
CA GLN A 483 15.24 3.92 13.34
C GLN A 483 16.36 3.68 14.36
N SER A 484 16.83 4.75 15.00
CA SER A 484 17.73 4.68 16.15
C SER A 484 16.98 4.54 17.47
N ALA A 485 17.39 3.58 18.28
CA ALA A 485 16.80 3.29 19.58
C ALA A 485 17.87 3.17 20.68
N ILE A 486 17.41 3.19 21.93
CA ILE A 486 18.22 2.87 23.11
C ILE A 486 17.81 1.47 23.55
N GLN A 487 18.74 0.53 23.50
CA GLN A 487 18.57 -0.84 23.94
C GLN A 487 19.13 -1.00 25.36
N THR A 488 18.31 -1.45 26.30
CA THR A 488 18.77 -1.78 27.66
C THR A 488 19.42 -3.15 27.65
N LEU A 489 20.68 -3.21 28.07
CA LEU A 489 21.44 -4.43 28.30
C LEU A 489 21.40 -4.67 29.82
N GLY A 490 20.99 -5.86 30.28
CA GLY A 490 20.61 -6.12 31.68
C GLY A 490 21.32 -5.31 32.77
N GLY A 491 20.55 -4.69 33.66
CA GLY A 491 21.02 -3.67 34.62
C GLY A 491 20.69 -2.24 34.15
N GLU A 492 21.51 -1.26 34.51
CA GLU A 492 21.43 0.15 34.03
C GLU A 492 22.23 0.39 32.73
N LEU A 493 22.79 -0.66 32.12
CA LEU A 493 23.60 -0.51 30.91
C LEU A 493 22.68 -0.26 29.71
N VAL A 494 22.94 0.79 28.96
CA VAL A 494 22.19 1.10 27.73
C VAL A 494 23.14 1.23 26.55
N LYS A 495 22.69 0.77 25.38
CA LYS A 495 23.42 0.83 24.11
C LYS A 495 22.53 1.49 23.06
N GLU A 496 23.10 2.43 22.31
CA GLU A 496 22.43 3.01 21.14
C GLU A 496 22.63 2.11 19.93
N VAL A 497 21.54 1.79 19.24
CA VAL A 497 21.52 0.89 18.08
C VAL A 497 20.52 1.35 17.03
N MET A 498 20.78 1.01 15.77
CA MET A 498 19.77 1.07 14.71
C MET A 498 18.95 -0.23 14.71
N MET A 499 17.64 -0.18 14.48
CA MET A 499 16.76 -1.36 14.46
C MET A 499 15.50 -1.13 13.62
N ALA A 500 14.86 -2.22 13.17
CA ALA A 500 13.58 -2.19 12.47
C ALA A 500 12.42 -2.20 13.48
N TRP A 501 12.15 -1.07 14.13
CA TRP A 501 11.36 -1.04 15.36
C TRP A 501 9.84 -0.90 15.14
N ALA A 502 9.06 -1.57 16.01
CA ALA A 502 7.60 -1.62 15.96
C ALA A 502 6.86 -0.57 16.81
N GLY A 503 7.49 0.02 17.83
CA GLY A 503 6.82 0.94 18.76
C GLY A 503 6.78 2.42 18.31
N GLN A 504 5.81 3.14 18.85
CA GLN A 504 5.51 4.54 18.53
C GLN A 504 6.72 5.48 18.57
N ARG A 505 7.12 6.00 17.41
CA ARG A 505 7.62 7.37 17.24
C ARG A 505 7.21 7.91 15.88
N THR A 506 6.71 9.13 15.88
CA THR A 506 6.45 9.94 14.69
C THR A 506 7.74 10.09 13.87
N ILE A 507 7.67 9.85 12.56
CA ILE A 507 8.75 10.09 11.57
C ILE A 507 9.20 11.56 11.62
#